data_AF-A0A2M7X268-F1
#
_entry.id   AF-A0A2M7X268-F1
#
_cell.length_a   1.000
_cell.length_b   1.000
_cell.length_c   1.000
_cell.angle_alpha   90.00
_cell.angle_beta   90.00
_cell.angle_gamma   90.00
#
_symmetry.space_group_name_H-M   'P 1'
#
loop_
_entity.id
_entity.type
_entity.pdbx_description
1 polymer ?
#
loop_
_entity_poly.entity_id
_entity_poly.type
_entity_poly.pdbx_seq_one_letter_code
_entity_poly.pdbx_strand_id
1 'polypeptide(L)'
;MSNPSIKSNPKIIISNSKVNDVDVVTVPLPVEIDNTEKKLNILHVGAEVTPFSNVGGLSAVIGYLSKALANRGHDVRIFMPRFGFIDEKKYKLEVVYKGLKVPTGYTKDENFPPYLVCNVKKYVTEDNVTVYFLENMEYYEKRS
;
A
#
# COMPACT_ATOMS: atom_id res chain seq x y z
N MET A 1 -36.44 4.65 3.45
CA MET A 1 -36.18 3.48 2.58
C MET A 1 -36.23 3.97 1.14
N SER A 2 -35.08 4.15 0.48
CA SER A 2 -34.99 4.63 -0.90
C SER A 2 -34.51 3.48 -1.79
N ASN A 3 -35.33 3.15 -2.79
CA ASN A 3 -35.11 2.03 -3.71
C ASN A 3 -33.92 2.32 -4.66
N PRO A 4 -33.04 1.36 -5.01
CA PRO A 4 -32.03 1.60 -6.04
C PRO A 4 -32.66 1.47 -7.44
N SER A 5 -32.53 2.52 -8.24
CA SER A 5 -32.96 2.54 -9.64
C SER A 5 -32.06 1.63 -10.49
N ILE A 6 -32.68 0.65 -11.16
CA ILE A 6 -32.02 -0.23 -12.14
C ILE A 6 -31.72 0.61 -13.39
N LYS A 7 -30.43 0.94 -13.63
CA LYS A 7 -30.00 1.55 -14.90
C LYS A 7 -30.07 0.49 -16.01
N SER A 8 -30.70 0.83 -17.13
CA SER A 8 -30.86 -0.06 -18.29
C SER A 8 -29.50 -0.49 -18.86
N ASN A 9 -29.36 -1.78 -19.23
CA ASN A 9 -28.14 -2.28 -19.87
C ASN A 9 -27.81 -1.52 -21.18
N PRO A 10 -26.53 -1.19 -21.42
CA PRO A 10 -26.13 -0.50 -22.65
C PRO A 10 -26.35 -1.40 -23.88
N LYS A 11 -26.94 -0.84 -24.94
CA LYS A 11 -27.02 -1.51 -26.24
C LYS A 11 -25.64 -1.47 -26.92
N ILE A 12 -25.10 -2.64 -27.27
CA ILE A 12 -23.86 -2.76 -28.04
C ILE A 12 -24.14 -2.34 -29.49
N ILE A 13 -23.51 -1.27 -29.95
CA ILE A 13 -23.54 -0.83 -31.34
C ILE A 13 -22.22 -1.27 -31.99
N ILE A 14 -22.31 -2.15 -32.99
CA ILE A 14 -21.17 -2.62 -33.77
C ILE A 14 -21.00 -1.68 -34.96
N SER A 15 -19.83 -1.05 -35.09
CA SER A 15 -19.47 -0.27 -36.27
C SER A 15 -18.37 -0.98 -37.05
N ASN A 16 -18.58 -1.18 -38.35
CA ASN A 16 -17.55 -1.71 -39.23
C ASN A 16 -16.71 -0.57 -39.80
N SER A 17 -15.40 -0.74 -39.80
CA SER A 17 -14.45 0.21 -40.40
C SER A 17 -13.32 -0.57 -41.08
N LYS A 18 -12.84 -0.07 -42.23
CA LYS A 18 -11.72 -0.66 -42.96
C LYS A 18 -10.41 0.02 -42.56
N VAL A 19 -9.40 -0.78 -42.22
CA VAL A 19 -8.01 -0.32 -42.05
C VAL A 19 -7.12 -1.23 -42.88
N ASN A 20 -6.36 -0.66 -43.83
CA ASN A 20 -5.45 -1.38 -44.72
C ASN A 20 -6.11 -2.58 -45.44
N ASP A 21 -7.31 -2.37 -46.00
CA ASP A 21 -8.12 -3.39 -46.71
C ASP A 21 -8.52 -4.64 -45.91
N VAL A 22 -8.34 -4.61 -44.58
CA VAL A 22 -8.87 -5.62 -43.66
C VAL A 22 -10.13 -5.07 -43.00
N ASP A 23 -11.20 -5.87 -42.96
CA ASP A 23 -12.42 -5.53 -42.21
C ASP A 23 -12.11 -5.62 -40.70
N VAL A 24 -12.07 -4.46 -40.04
CA VAL A 24 -11.84 -4.38 -38.59
C VAL A 24 -13.17 -4.12 -37.89
N VAL A 25 -13.60 -5.09 -37.10
CA VAL A 25 -14.77 -4.96 -36.22
C VAL A 25 -14.29 -4.37 -34.89
N THR A 26 -14.62 -3.11 -34.64
CA THR A 26 -14.38 -2.48 -33.34
C THR A 26 -15.61 -2.66 -32.45
N VAL A 27 -15.42 -3.33 -31.32
CA VAL A 27 -16.44 -3.40 -30.27
C VAL A 27 -16.06 -2.35 -29.22
N PRO A 28 -16.79 -1.24 -29.08
CA PRO A 28 -16.55 -0.35 -27.96
C PRO A 28 -16.83 -1.15 -26.67
N LEU A 29 -15.84 -1.21 -25.77
CA LEU A 29 -16.04 -1.79 -24.44
C LEU A 29 -17.22 -1.05 -23.78
N PRO A 30 -18.26 -1.75 -23.29
CA PRO A 30 -19.44 -1.13 -22.71
C PRO A 30 -19.13 -0.73 -21.25
N VAL A 31 -18.12 0.11 -21.07
CA VAL A 31 -17.73 0.65 -19.79
C VAL A 31 -17.75 2.16 -19.95
N GLU A 32 -18.78 2.81 -19.39
CA GLU A 32 -18.65 4.22 -19.04
C GLU A 32 -17.46 4.32 -18.09
N ILE A 33 -16.32 4.79 -18.60
CA ILE A 33 -15.16 5.09 -17.76
C ILE A 33 -15.55 6.34 -16.97
N ASP A 34 -15.98 6.13 -15.72
CA ASP A 34 -16.06 7.20 -14.75
C ASP A 34 -14.65 7.78 -14.58
N ASN A 35 -14.36 8.84 -15.33
CA ASN A 35 -13.08 9.55 -15.36
C ASN A 35 -12.82 10.35 -14.07
N THR A 36 -13.68 10.23 -13.05
CA THR A 36 -13.34 10.72 -11.72
C THR A 36 -12.53 9.64 -11.00
N GLU A 37 -11.22 9.63 -11.21
CA GLU A 37 -10.31 8.82 -10.40
C GLU A 37 -10.47 9.24 -8.94
N LYS A 38 -11.31 8.50 -8.21
CA LYS A 38 -11.57 8.74 -6.81
C LYS A 38 -10.24 8.66 -6.06
N LYS A 39 -9.87 9.74 -5.38
CA LYS A 39 -8.70 9.74 -4.50
C LYS A 39 -8.96 8.76 -3.34
N LEU A 40 -8.10 7.75 -3.23
CA LEU A 40 -8.16 6.74 -2.17
C LEU A 40 -7.09 6.99 -1.10
N ASN A 41 -7.36 6.47 0.09
CA ASN A 41 -6.37 6.32 1.16
C ASN A 41 -5.97 4.85 1.21
N ILE A 42 -4.69 4.56 0.96
CA ILE A 42 -4.17 3.20 0.80
C ILE A 42 -3.06 2.98 1.83
N LEU A 43 -3.16 1.90 2.59
CA LEU A 43 -2.13 1.45 3.51
C LEU A 43 -1.64 0.07 3.09
N HIS A 44 -0.40 0.00 2.59
CA HIS A 44 0.30 -1.27 2.43
C HIS A 44 0.95 -1.67 3.75
N VAL A 45 0.77 -2.92 4.15
CA VAL A 45 1.43 -3.49 5.33
C VAL A 45 2.29 -4.65 4.85
N GLY A 46 3.58 -4.62 5.16
CA GLY A 46 4.51 -5.64 4.68
C GLY A 46 5.76 -5.73 5.53
N ALA A 47 6.34 -6.92 5.60
CA ALA A 47 7.63 -7.13 6.23
C ALA A 47 8.77 -6.58 5.36
N GLU A 48 8.63 -6.64 4.02
CA GLU A 48 9.70 -6.27 3.10
C GLU A 48 9.30 -5.15 2.14
N VAL A 49 10.09 -4.07 2.10
CA VAL A 49 9.83 -2.91 1.23
C VAL A 49 11.15 -2.32 0.73
N THR A 50 11.34 -2.26 -0.59
CA THR A 50 12.47 -1.55 -1.20
C THR A 50 12.30 -0.03 -1.04
N PRO A 51 13.35 0.75 -0.68
CA PRO A 51 14.75 0.35 -0.48
C PRO A 51 15.12 0.10 1.00
N PHE A 52 14.15 -0.07 1.89
CA PHE A 52 14.38 -0.18 3.34
C PHE A 52 14.80 -1.58 3.76
N SER A 53 14.15 -2.60 3.23
CA SER A 53 14.46 -4.01 3.46
C SER A 53 14.19 -4.79 2.18
N ASN A 54 15.24 -5.34 1.58
CA ASN A 54 15.15 -6.06 0.31
C ASN A 54 15.71 -7.47 0.48
N VAL A 55 14.82 -8.44 0.68
CA VAL A 55 15.18 -9.86 0.80
C VAL A 55 14.79 -10.63 -0.48
N GLY A 56 13.94 -10.05 -1.34
CA GLY A 56 13.55 -10.62 -2.62
C GLY A 56 12.61 -9.74 -3.44
N GLY A 57 12.04 -10.32 -4.51
CA GLY A 57 11.21 -9.60 -5.49
C GLY A 57 9.91 -9.00 -4.94
N LEU A 58 9.36 -9.57 -3.85
CA LEU A 58 8.15 -9.04 -3.22
C LEU A 58 8.34 -7.61 -2.69
N SER A 59 9.53 -7.33 -2.15
CA SER A 59 9.86 -6.01 -1.61
C SER A 59 9.81 -4.90 -2.67
N ALA A 60 10.13 -5.24 -3.93
CA ALA A 60 10.08 -4.32 -5.05
C ALA A 60 8.64 -4.01 -5.47
N VAL A 61 7.73 -4.99 -5.36
CA VAL A 61 6.31 -4.81 -5.69
C VAL A 61 5.68 -3.73 -4.82
N ILE A 62 5.87 -3.79 -3.49
CA ILE A 62 5.29 -2.79 -2.58
C ILE A 62 5.86 -1.40 -2.87
N GLY A 63 7.17 -1.30 -3.10
CA GLY A 63 7.82 -0.02 -3.42
C GLY A 63 7.27 0.60 -4.72
N TYR A 64 7.27 -0.16 -5.82
CA TYR A 64 6.83 0.35 -7.12
C TYR A 64 5.33 0.59 -7.21
N LEU A 65 4.51 -0.29 -6.64
CA LEU A 65 3.06 -0.12 -6.61
C LEU A 65 2.69 1.13 -5.81
N SER A 66 3.32 1.35 -4.65
CA SER A 66 3.02 2.50 -3.81
C SER A 66 3.35 3.81 -4.53
N LYS A 67 4.50 3.87 -5.20
CA LYS A 67 4.92 4.99 -6.05
C LYS A 67 3.91 5.24 -7.18
N ALA A 68 3.53 4.19 -7.91
CA ALA A 68 2.59 4.32 -9.03
C ALA A 68 1.22 4.86 -8.57
N LEU A 69 0.72 4.40 -7.42
CA LEU A 69 -0.55 4.85 -6.85
C LEU A 69 -0.46 6.28 -6.31
N ALA A 70 0.66 6.66 -5.69
CA ALA A 70 0.89 8.04 -5.23
C ALA A 70 0.94 9.02 -6.42
N ASN A 71 1.59 8.64 -7.52
CA ASN A 71 1.64 9.43 -8.75
C ASN A 71 0.28 9.60 -9.43
N ARG A 72 -0.68 8.72 -9.14
CA ARG A 72 -2.10 8.85 -9.54
C ARG A 72 -2.93 9.70 -8.58
N GLY A 73 -2.28 10.35 -7.60
CA GLY A 73 -2.90 11.29 -6.67
C GLY A 73 -3.53 10.67 -5.42
N HIS A 74 -3.32 9.37 -5.18
CA HIS A 74 -3.80 8.70 -3.96
C HIS A 74 -2.94 9.05 -2.73
N ASP A 75 -3.53 9.03 -1.52
CA ASP A 75 -2.76 9.07 -0.26
C ASP A 75 -2.27 7.65 0.03
N VAL A 76 -0.99 7.39 -0.25
CA VAL A 76 -0.40 6.06 -0.11
C VAL A 76 0.58 6.04 1.04
N ARG A 77 0.40 5.03 1.89
CA ARG A 77 1.22 4.81 3.07
C ARG A 77 1.67 3.37 3.16
N ILE A 78 2.80 3.17 3.82
CA ILE A 78 3.40 1.86 4.06
C ILE A 78 3.59 1.71 5.57
N PHE A 79 3.30 0.54 6.12
CA PHE A 79 3.62 0.17 7.49
C PHE A 79 4.48 -1.09 7.48
N MET A 80 5.68 -1.00 8.07
CA MET A 80 6.64 -2.10 8.09
C MET A 80 7.40 -2.17 9.41
N PRO A 81 7.99 -3.32 9.76
CA PRO A 81 8.92 -3.41 10.87
C PRO A 81 10.14 -2.50 10.66
N ARG A 82 10.64 -1.95 11.76
CA ARG A 82 11.91 -1.25 11.79
C ARG A 82 13.02 -2.27 12.08
N PHE A 83 13.58 -2.89 11.04
CA PHE A 83 14.69 -3.82 11.25
C PHE A 83 15.98 -3.10 11.64
N GLY A 84 16.85 -3.79 12.39
CA GLY A 84 18.10 -3.22 12.90
C GLY A 84 19.06 -2.69 11.83
N PHE A 85 19.03 -3.26 10.63
CA PHE A 85 19.87 -2.84 9.50
C PHE A 85 19.35 -1.59 8.76
N ILE A 86 18.15 -1.08 9.09
CA ILE A 86 17.62 0.14 8.46
C ILE A 86 18.34 1.35 9.05
N ASP A 87 19.06 2.07 8.19
CA ASP A 87 19.86 3.24 8.57
C ASP A 87 18.96 4.46 8.87
N GLU A 88 18.83 4.79 10.16
CA GLU A 88 18.08 5.97 10.59
C GLU A 88 18.68 7.30 10.14
N LYS A 89 20.00 7.38 10.04
CA LYS A 89 20.67 8.63 9.68
C LYS A 89 20.42 8.92 8.21
N LYS A 90 20.46 7.88 7.36
CA LYS A 90 20.13 7.98 5.94
C LYS A 90 18.69 8.45 5.74
N TYR A 91 17.73 7.83 6.43
CA TYR A 91 16.30 8.11 6.22
C TYR A 91 15.73 9.19 7.17
N LYS A 92 16.52 9.74 8.09
CA LYS A 92 16.12 10.78 9.05
C LYS A 92 14.77 10.48 9.72
N LEU A 93 14.65 9.28 10.27
CA LEU A 93 13.36 8.79 10.78
C LEU A 93 12.83 9.65 11.94
N GLU A 94 11.62 10.14 11.81
CA GLU A 94 10.95 10.96 12.83
C GLU A 94 10.07 10.10 13.73
N VAL A 95 10.22 10.19 15.05
CA VAL A 95 9.32 9.49 15.99
C VAL A 95 7.97 10.20 16.00
N VAL A 96 6.91 9.53 15.55
CA VAL A 96 5.54 10.05 15.50
C VAL A 96 4.64 9.47 16.59
N TYR A 97 5.03 8.35 17.20
CA TYR A 97 4.32 7.75 18.32
C TYR A 97 5.29 7.01 19.24
N LYS A 98 5.07 7.08 20.56
CA LYS A 98 5.85 6.37 21.56
C LYS A 98 4.94 5.47 22.41
N GLY A 99 5.43 4.28 22.74
CA GLY A 99 4.74 3.40 23.68
C GLY A 99 3.45 2.76 23.13
N LEU A 100 3.39 2.49 21.83
CA LEU A 100 2.30 1.74 21.21
C LEU A 100 2.28 0.34 21.79
N LYS A 101 1.19 -0.02 22.46
CA LYS A 101 0.99 -1.38 22.99
C LYS A 101 0.41 -2.26 21.90
N VAL A 102 1.25 -3.09 21.30
CA VAL A 102 0.85 -4.06 20.27
C VAL A 102 0.52 -5.39 20.94
N PRO A 103 -0.70 -5.91 20.84
CA PRO A 103 -1.07 -7.19 21.45
C PRO A 103 -0.23 -8.34 20.89
N THR A 104 0.27 -9.22 21.75
CA THR A 104 1.08 -10.40 21.34
C THR A 104 0.25 -11.66 21.14
N GLY A 105 -1.00 -11.67 21.62
CA GLY A 105 -1.84 -12.88 21.67
C GLY A 105 -1.62 -13.76 22.91
N TYR A 106 -0.55 -13.53 23.69
CA TYR A 106 -0.28 -14.24 24.94
C TYR A 106 -0.99 -13.54 26.10
N THR A 107 -2.20 -14.00 26.43
CA THR A 107 -3.03 -13.36 27.49
C THR A 107 -2.88 -13.98 28.86
N LYS A 108 -2.28 -15.18 28.97
CA LYS A 108 -2.23 -15.98 30.21
C LYS A 108 -0.88 -16.67 30.46
N ASP A 109 0.13 -16.43 29.63
CA ASP A 109 1.44 -17.04 29.80
C ASP A 109 2.37 -16.04 30.50
N GLU A 110 2.81 -16.35 31.71
CA GLU A 110 3.71 -15.48 32.49
C GLU A 110 5.08 -15.29 31.83
N ASN A 111 5.47 -16.18 30.91
CA ASN A 111 6.74 -16.09 30.19
C ASN A 111 6.69 -15.12 29.00
N PHE A 112 5.48 -14.74 28.54
CA PHE A 112 5.32 -13.88 27.37
C PHE A 112 4.47 -12.65 27.71
N PRO A 113 5.01 -11.43 27.52
CA PRO A 113 4.24 -10.22 27.83
C PRO A 113 3.02 -10.10 26.90
N PRO A 114 1.85 -9.66 27.42
CA PRO A 114 0.63 -9.54 26.62
C PRO A 114 0.69 -8.42 25.56
N TYR A 115 1.66 -7.52 25.68
CA TYR A 115 1.89 -6.43 24.75
C TYR A 115 3.38 -6.25 24.47
N LEU A 116 3.70 -5.93 23.23
CA LEU A 116 4.97 -5.28 22.87
C LEU A 116 4.81 -3.78 23.01
N VAL A 117 5.80 -3.14 23.61
CA VAL A 117 5.89 -1.69 23.62
C VAL A 117 6.72 -1.29 22.41
N CYS A 118 6.08 -0.63 21.45
CA CYS A 118 6.70 -0.22 20.20
C CYS A 118 6.67 1.31 20.05
N ASN A 119 7.66 1.87 19.35
CA ASN A 119 7.55 3.23 18.83
C ASN A 119 7.13 3.16 17.36
N VAL A 120 6.55 4.24 16.86
CA VAL A 120 6.32 4.40 15.42
C VAL A 120 7.18 5.54 14.94
N LYS A 121 8.05 5.23 13.98
CA LYS A 121 8.86 6.20 13.27
C LYS A 121 8.31 6.43 11.87
N LYS A 122 8.60 7.57 11.27
CA LYS A 122 8.08 7.98 9.98
C LYS A 122 9.21 8.48 9.07
N TYR A 123 9.06 8.19 7.78
CA TYR A 123 9.78 8.82 6.69
C TYR A 123 8.80 9.16 5.56
N VAL A 124 9.08 10.19 4.77
CA VAL A 124 8.34 10.50 3.55
C VAL A 124 9.31 10.38 2.38
N THR A 125 8.97 9.55 1.40
CA THR A 125 9.80 9.38 0.20
C THR A 125 9.69 10.59 -0.71
N GLU A 126 10.61 10.68 -1.69
CA GLU A 126 10.55 11.70 -2.74
C GLU A 126 9.27 11.63 -3.59
N ASP A 127 8.69 10.43 -3.71
CA ASP A 127 7.42 10.17 -4.40
C ASP A 127 6.18 10.40 -3.52
N ASN A 128 6.33 11.13 -2.40
CA ASN A 128 5.27 11.49 -1.46
C ASN A 128 4.54 10.29 -0.83
N VAL A 129 5.22 9.15 -0.70
CA VAL A 129 4.72 7.97 0.04
C VAL A 129 5.15 8.10 1.50
N THR A 130 4.19 8.01 2.43
CA THR A 130 4.51 8.00 3.86
C THR A 130 4.82 6.58 4.34
N VAL A 131 6.00 6.37 4.91
CA VAL A 131 6.43 5.08 5.43
C VAL A 131 6.51 5.15 6.95
N TYR A 132 5.79 4.25 7.61
CA TYR A 132 5.81 4.06 9.06
C TYR A 132 6.63 2.81 9.40
N PHE A 133 7.54 2.97 10.35
CA PHE A 133 8.40 1.93 10.86
C PHE A 133 8.01 1.59 12.29
N LEU A 134 7.58 0.36 12.52
CA LEU A 134 7.28 -0.16 13.85
C LEU A 134 8.58 -0.58 14.52
N GLU A 135 9.02 0.23 15.48
CA GLU A 135 10.26 0.02 16.22
C GLU A 135 10.01 -0.77 17.50
N ASN A 136 10.74 -1.88 17.62
CA ASN A 136 10.91 -2.63 18.85
C ASN A 136 12.30 -3.27 18.86
N MET A 137 13.14 -2.82 19.80
CA MET A 137 14.54 -3.25 19.87
C MET A 137 14.72 -4.76 20.11
N GLU A 138 13.81 -5.41 20.83
CA GLU A 138 13.96 -6.83 21.16
C GLU A 138 13.54 -7.73 20.00
N TYR A 139 12.46 -7.38 19.31
CA TYR A 139 11.87 -8.22 18.27
C TYR A 139 12.45 -7.98 16.88
N TYR A 140 12.74 -6.73 16.50
CA TYR A 140 13.11 -6.40 15.13
C TYR A 140 14.59 -6.05 14.95
N GLU A 141 15.29 -5.70 16.02
CA GLU A 141 16.69 -5.22 15.92
C GLU A 141 17.73 -6.24 16.40
N LYS A 142 17.35 -7.16 17.30
CA LYS A 142 18.29 -8.13 17.91
C LYS A 142 18.12 -9.58 17.43
N ARG A 143 17.06 -9.90 16.68
CA ARG A 143 16.71 -11.26 16.24
C ARG A 143 16.73 -11.45 14.71
N SER A 144 17.31 -10.50 13.98
CA SER A 144 17.43 -10.52 12.51
C SER A 144 18.63 -11.32 12.03
#